data_AF-A0A7G6A9S9-F1
#
_entry.id   AF-A0A7G6A9S9-F1
#
_cell.length_a   1.000
_cell.length_b   1.000
_cell.length_c   1.000
_cell.angle_alpha   90.00
_cell.angle_beta   90.00
_cell.angle_gamma   90.00
#
_symmetry.space_group_name_H-M   'P 1'
#
loop_
_entity.id
_entity.type
_entity.pdbx_description
1 polymer ?
#
loop_
_entity_poly.entity_id
_entity_poly.type
_entity_poly.pdbx_seq_one_letter_code
_entity_poly.pdbx_strand_id
1 'polypeptide(L)'
;MPGNVPYFVDNLWELTRPDDKPSRRKAVYASPTVELAFDGAAGVGQPREGFIVCRVECSRPPNMFQLPVTDARYHPDVKRLQKLVHGKLGGAVPPPLSDRLALAPLFLPGIARHELMAAMEENGALRQLVEELVSRVTLWTDTPDPVRGEQFFELDKDNSYTLHAV
;
A
#
# COMPACT_ATOMS: atom_id res chain seq x y z
N MET A 1 -0.14 8.03 -6.34
CA MET A 1 -0.13 6.63 -5.89
C MET A 1 1.26 6.28 -5.41
N PRO A 2 1.42 5.57 -4.28
CA PRO A 2 2.73 5.09 -3.84
C PRO A 2 3.33 4.15 -4.90
N GLY A 3 4.42 4.57 -5.54
CA GLY A 3 5.01 3.87 -6.71
C GLY A 3 5.96 2.72 -6.36
N ASN A 4 6.10 2.38 -5.08
CA ASN A 4 7.08 1.42 -4.57
C ASN A 4 6.54 -0.01 -4.43
N VAL A 5 5.26 -0.26 -4.71
CA VAL A 5 4.60 -1.56 -4.57
C VAL A 5 3.91 -1.95 -5.89
N PRO A 6 3.94 -3.23 -6.31
CA PRO A 6 3.23 -3.68 -7.50
C PRO A 6 1.74 -3.37 -7.42
N TYR A 7 1.13 -2.88 -8.51
CA TYR A 7 -0.26 -2.41 -8.50
C TYR A 7 -1.25 -3.45 -7.99
N PHE A 8 -1.10 -4.72 -8.35
CA PHE A 8 -2.00 -5.75 -7.85
C PHE A 8 -1.91 -5.96 -6.33
N VAL A 9 -0.72 -5.77 -5.73
CA VAL A 9 -0.55 -5.85 -4.27
C VAL A 9 -1.24 -4.66 -3.62
N ASP A 10 -1.02 -3.46 -4.14
CA ASP A 10 -1.70 -2.24 -3.66
C ASP A 10 -3.22 -2.32 -3.81
N ASN A 11 -3.71 -2.89 -4.93
CA ASN A 11 -5.14 -3.16 -5.17
C ASN A 11 -5.73 -4.14 -4.16
N LEU A 12 -5.02 -5.22 -3.82
CA LEU A 12 -5.45 -6.17 -2.80
C LEU A 12 -5.45 -5.54 -1.40
N TRP A 13 -4.45 -4.73 -1.07
CA TRP A 13 -4.40 -3.99 0.18
C TRP A 13 -5.56 -3.01 0.30
N GLU A 14 -5.87 -2.25 -0.75
CA GLU A 14 -7.03 -1.34 -0.75
C GLU A 14 -8.37 -2.09 -0.73
N LEU A 15 -8.49 -3.22 -1.42
CA LEU A 15 -9.71 -4.05 -1.41
C LEU A 15 -10.02 -4.61 -0.01
N THR A 16 -8.97 -4.99 0.72
CA THR A 16 -9.05 -5.59 2.07
C THR A 16 -8.97 -4.57 3.20
N ARG A 17 -8.80 -3.29 2.87
CA ARG A 17 -8.68 -2.22 3.84
C ARG A 17 -9.93 -2.15 4.72
N PRO A 18 -9.80 -2.23 6.05
CA PRO A 18 -10.90 -1.92 6.95
C PRO A 18 -11.32 -0.45 6.80
N ASP A 19 -12.62 -0.17 6.90
CA ASP A 19 -13.15 1.17 6.62
C ASP A 19 -12.62 2.24 7.61
N ASP A 20 -12.17 1.84 8.80
CA ASP A 20 -11.55 2.71 9.82
C ASP A 20 -10.05 2.97 9.60
N LYS A 21 -9.43 2.38 8.57
CA LYS A 21 -8.00 2.56 8.27
C LYS A 21 -7.77 3.52 7.10
N PRO A 22 -6.68 4.31 7.14
CA PRO A 22 -6.35 5.22 6.04
C PRO A 22 -6.02 4.46 4.75
N SER A 23 -6.40 5.03 3.60
CA SER A 23 -5.98 4.54 2.30
C SER A 23 -4.58 5.02 1.98
N ARG A 24 -3.68 4.08 1.70
CA ARG A 24 -2.32 4.38 1.21
C ARG A 24 -2.32 5.27 -0.05
N ARG A 25 -3.40 5.29 -0.83
CA ARG A 25 -3.50 6.07 -2.07
C ARG A 25 -3.83 7.55 -1.85
N LYS A 26 -4.38 7.88 -0.68
CA LYS A 26 -4.89 9.21 -0.31
C LYS A 26 -4.24 9.76 0.96
N ALA A 27 -3.44 8.95 1.64
CA ALA A 27 -2.78 9.30 2.88
C ALA A 27 -1.55 10.21 2.69
N VAL A 28 -1.24 10.93 3.76
CA VAL A 28 0.04 11.59 3.99
C VAL A 28 0.99 10.57 4.61
N TYR A 29 2.25 10.58 4.19
CA TYR A 29 3.30 9.67 4.68
C TYR A 29 4.21 10.39 5.67
N ALA A 30 4.59 9.67 6.72
CA ALA A 30 5.45 10.15 7.80
C ALA A 30 6.38 9.04 8.31
N SER A 31 7.31 9.42 9.18
CA SER A 31 8.29 8.51 9.77
C SER A 31 8.43 8.79 11.27
N PRO A 32 8.72 7.77 12.09
CA PRO A 32 8.88 7.94 13.54
C PRO A 32 10.20 8.64 13.93
N THR A 33 11.16 8.75 13.01
CA THR A 33 12.44 9.43 13.25
C THR A 33 12.81 10.39 12.12
N VAL A 34 13.67 11.36 12.43
CA VAL A 34 14.17 12.37 11.49
C VAL A 34 14.95 11.72 10.35
N GLU A 35 15.78 10.72 10.66
CA GLU A 35 16.58 10.00 9.69
C GLU A 35 15.69 9.26 8.68
N LEU A 36 14.66 8.57 9.16
CA LEU A 36 13.70 7.87 8.30
C LEU A 36 12.85 8.85 7.47
N ALA A 37 12.54 10.04 8.00
CA ALA A 37 11.83 11.07 7.23
C ALA A 37 12.70 11.59 6.07
N PHE A 38 13.98 11.86 6.32
CA PHE A 38 14.91 12.23 5.27
C PHE A 38 15.12 11.11 4.25
N ASP A 39 15.33 9.89 4.70
CA ASP A 39 15.55 8.74 3.80
C ASP A 39 14.31 8.46 2.93
N GLY A 40 13.10 8.68 3.47
CA GLY A 40 11.85 8.58 2.71
C GLY A 40 11.69 9.69 1.66
N ALA A 41 12.20 10.90 1.93
CA ALA A 41 12.08 12.05 1.03
C ALA A 41 13.19 12.12 -0.04
N ALA A 42 14.45 11.96 0.37
CA ALA A 42 15.63 12.09 -0.48
C ALA A 42 16.08 10.75 -1.09
N GLY A 43 15.70 9.62 -0.47
CA GLY A 43 16.27 8.31 -0.74
C GLY A 43 17.45 7.99 0.19
N VAL A 44 17.61 6.71 0.52
CA VAL A 44 18.64 6.22 1.44
C VAL A 44 20.03 6.61 0.95
N GLY A 45 20.79 7.32 1.80
CA GLY A 45 22.16 7.74 1.52
C GLY A 45 22.31 8.84 0.46
N GLN A 46 21.21 9.48 0.03
CA GLN A 46 21.23 10.60 -0.91
C GLN A 46 21.43 11.94 -0.19
N PRO A 47 21.91 12.98 -0.90
CA PRO A 47 21.99 14.33 -0.34
C PRO A 47 20.62 14.81 0.18
N ARG A 48 20.61 15.35 1.39
CA ARG A 48 19.40 15.83 2.09
C ARG A 48 19.14 17.33 1.87
N GLU A 49 19.95 17.97 1.04
CA GLU A 49 19.88 19.40 0.74
C GLU A 49 18.53 19.74 0.10
N GLY A 50 17.88 20.80 0.59
CA GLY A 50 16.56 21.24 0.11
C GLY A 50 15.36 20.56 0.78
N PHE A 51 15.57 19.57 1.65
CA PHE A 51 14.51 18.97 2.45
C PHE A 51 14.49 19.55 3.87
N ILE A 52 13.28 19.81 4.37
CA ILE A 52 13.05 20.20 5.77
C ILE A 52 12.22 19.09 6.40
N VAL A 53 12.72 18.50 7.48
CA VAL A 53 11.93 17.58 8.29
C VAL A 53 11.15 18.41 9.31
N CYS A 54 9.87 18.10 9.42
CA CYS A 54 8.98 18.74 10.37
C CYS A 54 8.31 17.68 11.24
N ARG A 55 8.18 17.95 12.54
CA ARG A 55 7.21 17.26 13.39
C ARG A 55 5.81 17.75 13.03
N VAL A 56 4.92 16.81 12.74
CA VAL A 56 3.51 17.09 12.45
C VAL A 56 2.73 16.99 13.76
N GLU A 57 2.03 18.06 14.14
CA GLU A 57 1.15 18.09 15.30
C GLU A 57 -0.29 18.32 14.84
N CYS A 58 -1.13 17.30 14.99
CA CYS A 58 -2.53 17.34 14.59
C CYS A 58 -3.40 17.83 15.75
N SER A 59 -4.41 18.65 15.46
CA SER A 59 -5.36 19.15 16.47
C SER A 59 -6.14 18.03 17.16
N ARG A 60 -6.36 16.93 16.43
CA ARG A 60 -6.93 15.67 16.90
C ARG A 60 -6.15 14.50 16.33
N PRO A 61 -6.07 13.34 17.02
CA PRO A 61 -5.41 12.15 16.49
C PRO A 61 -6.00 11.77 15.11
N PRO A 62 -5.19 11.68 14.05
CA PRO A 62 -5.67 11.27 12.74
C PRO A 62 -5.88 9.75 12.66
N ASN A 63 -6.64 9.30 11.67
CA ASN A 63 -6.67 7.89 11.30
C ASN A 63 -5.30 7.51 10.71
N MET A 64 -4.52 6.77 11.49
CA MET A 64 -3.14 6.42 11.17
C MET A 64 -2.97 4.91 11.11
N PHE A 65 -2.07 4.46 10.25
CA PHE A 65 -1.55 3.12 10.23
C PHE A 65 -0.03 3.15 10.08
N GLN A 66 0.65 2.13 10.61
CA GLN A 66 2.09 2.00 10.55
C GLN A 66 2.48 0.62 10.07
N LEU A 67 3.40 0.57 9.11
CA LEU A 67 4.00 -0.68 8.68
C LEU A 67 5.12 -1.08 9.65
N PRO A 68 5.33 -2.39 9.90
CA PRO A 68 6.48 -2.86 10.67
C PRO A 68 7.78 -2.89 9.83
N VAL A 69 7.72 -2.41 8.60
CA VAL A 69 8.83 -2.33 7.65
C VAL A 69 9.11 -0.87 7.31
N THR A 70 10.39 -0.54 7.11
CA THR A 70 10.86 0.82 6.81
C THR A 70 10.26 1.40 5.54
N ASP A 71 9.88 0.56 4.58
CA ASP A 71 9.26 0.95 3.33
C ASP A 71 8.33 -0.19 2.89
N ALA A 72 7.16 0.16 2.36
CA ALA A 72 6.14 -0.79 1.93
C ALA A 72 6.63 -1.82 0.89
N ARG A 73 7.64 -1.48 0.08
CA ARG A 73 8.26 -2.42 -0.88
C ARG A 73 8.85 -3.65 -0.21
N TYR A 74 9.21 -3.53 1.07
CA TYR A 74 9.78 -4.61 1.86
C TYR A 74 8.73 -5.41 2.64
N HIS A 75 7.45 -5.05 2.56
CA HIS A 75 6.39 -5.77 3.24
C HIS A 75 6.31 -7.23 2.74
N PRO A 76 6.18 -8.25 3.62
CA PRO A 76 6.18 -9.66 3.21
C PRO A 76 5.11 -10.03 2.18
N ASP A 77 3.98 -9.34 2.14
CA ASP A 77 2.94 -9.53 1.13
C ASP A 77 3.48 -9.31 -0.29
N VAL A 78 4.34 -8.31 -0.51
CA VAL A 78 4.87 -7.98 -1.84
C VAL A 78 5.51 -9.22 -2.46
N LYS A 79 6.46 -9.83 -1.74
CA LYS A 79 7.18 -11.02 -2.20
C LYS A 79 6.29 -12.26 -2.29
N ARG A 80 5.44 -12.49 -1.28
CA ARG A 80 4.59 -13.70 -1.21
C ARG A 80 3.52 -13.69 -2.29
N LEU A 81 2.80 -12.58 -2.46
CA LEU A 81 1.74 -12.45 -3.45
C LEU A 81 2.30 -12.46 -4.88
N GLN A 82 3.44 -11.80 -5.13
CA GLN A 82 4.14 -11.91 -6.42
C GLN A 82 4.51 -13.35 -6.77
N LYS A 83 5.08 -14.11 -5.82
CA LYS A 83 5.42 -15.52 -6.04
C LYS A 83 4.19 -16.35 -6.44
N LEU A 84 3.05 -16.10 -5.80
CA LEU A 84 1.80 -16.80 -6.09
C LEU A 84 1.24 -16.47 -7.46
N VAL A 85 1.20 -15.18 -7.81
CA VAL A 85 0.76 -14.71 -9.13
C VAL A 85 1.68 -15.26 -10.22
N HIS A 86 3.00 -15.20 -10.05
CA HIS A 86 3.95 -15.80 -10.99
C HIS A 86 3.78 -17.31 -11.12
N GLY A 87 3.53 -18.02 -10.02
CA GLY A 87 3.27 -19.45 -10.06
C GLY A 87 2.03 -19.82 -10.89
N LYS A 88 1.01 -18.96 -10.90
CA LYS A 88 -0.23 -19.18 -11.67
C LYS A 88 -0.15 -18.70 -13.12
N LEU A 89 0.47 -17.55 -13.36
CA LEU A 89 0.45 -16.87 -14.66
C LEU A 89 1.74 -17.05 -15.47
N GLY A 90 2.84 -17.38 -14.81
CA GLY A 90 4.18 -17.46 -15.38
C GLY A 90 4.76 -18.87 -15.45
N GLY A 91 3.92 -19.91 -15.38
CA GLY A 91 4.35 -21.30 -15.56
C GLY A 91 5.01 -21.55 -16.94
N ALA A 92 5.61 -22.72 -17.11
CA ALA A 92 6.33 -23.11 -18.33
C ALA A 92 5.49 -22.97 -19.62
N VAL A 93 4.17 -23.10 -19.50
CA VAL A 93 3.21 -22.77 -20.55
C VAL A 93 2.34 -21.62 -20.02
N PRO A 94 2.48 -20.40 -20.55
CA PRO A 94 1.65 -19.28 -20.13
C PRO A 94 0.19 -19.51 -20.57
N PRO A 95 -0.79 -19.06 -19.77
CA PRO A 95 -2.19 -19.16 -20.16
C PRO A 95 -2.49 -18.34 -21.43
N PRO A 96 -3.55 -18.72 -22.18
CA PRO A 96 -4.03 -17.96 -23.33
C PRO A 96 -4.17 -16.46 -23.07
N LEU A 97 -4.07 -15.64 -24.12
CA LEU A 97 -4.21 -14.19 -23.97
C LEU A 97 -5.57 -13.81 -23.39
N SER A 98 -6.65 -14.48 -23.78
CA SER A 98 -8.00 -14.29 -23.23
C SER A 98 -8.02 -14.40 -21.71
N ASP A 99 -7.35 -15.42 -21.19
CA ASP A 99 -7.34 -15.74 -19.76
C ASP A 99 -6.48 -14.74 -18.98
N ARG A 100 -5.42 -14.21 -19.61
CA ARG A 100 -4.62 -13.13 -19.02
C ARG A 100 -5.39 -11.80 -19.03
N LEU A 101 -6.09 -11.49 -20.12
CA LEU A 101 -6.92 -10.28 -20.22
C LEU A 101 -8.09 -10.31 -19.23
N ALA A 102 -8.67 -11.49 -19.00
CA ALA A 102 -9.67 -11.72 -17.96
C ALA A 102 -9.19 -11.32 -16.56
N LEU A 103 -7.88 -11.36 -16.30
CA LEU A 103 -7.29 -10.98 -15.00
C LEU A 103 -6.77 -9.54 -14.95
N ALA A 104 -6.76 -8.83 -16.09
CA ALA A 104 -6.18 -7.50 -16.21
C ALA A 104 -6.69 -6.47 -15.19
N PRO A 105 -7.99 -6.45 -14.78
CA PRO A 105 -8.48 -5.47 -13.81
C PRO A 105 -7.68 -5.44 -12.50
N LEU A 106 -7.21 -6.60 -12.02
CA LEU A 106 -6.40 -6.70 -10.81
C LEU A 106 -5.04 -5.98 -10.95
N PHE A 107 -4.53 -5.79 -12.15
CA PHE A 107 -3.23 -5.16 -12.41
C PHE A 107 -3.33 -3.69 -12.80
N LEU A 108 -4.56 -3.15 -12.93
CA LEU A 108 -4.76 -1.74 -13.26
C LEU A 108 -4.23 -0.84 -12.14
N PRO A 109 -3.44 0.22 -12.46
CA PRO A 109 -2.95 1.15 -11.46
C PRO A 109 -4.13 1.85 -10.78
N GLY A 110 -4.29 1.64 -9.47
CA GLY A 110 -5.21 2.43 -8.66
C GLY A 110 -6.69 2.17 -8.89
N ILE A 111 -7.06 1.03 -9.49
CA ILE A 111 -8.47 0.62 -9.67
C ILE A 111 -9.23 0.75 -8.34
N ALA A 112 -10.40 1.39 -8.38
CA ALA A 112 -11.20 1.60 -7.18
C ALA A 112 -11.77 0.27 -6.68
N ARG A 113 -12.02 0.19 -5.37
CA ARG A 113 -12.60 -0.99 -4.71
C ARG A 113 -13.87 -1.47 -5.41
N HIS A 114 -14.78 -0.55 -5.72
CA HIS A 114 -16.06 -0.87 -6.38
C HIS A 114 -15.88 -1.34 -7.83
N GLU A 115 -14.91 -0.79 -8.57
CA GLU A 115 -14.61 -1.22 -9.95
C GLU A 115 -14.04 -2.64 -9.98
N LEU A 116 -13.12 -2.95 -9.06
CA LEU A 116 -12.56 -4.30 -8.94
C LEU A 116 -13.63 -5.33 -8.52
N MET A 117 -14.52 -4.95 -7.59
CA MET A 117 -15.64 -5.80 -7.18
C MET A 117 -16.60 -6.07 -8.35
N ALA A 118 -16.97 -5.05 -9.13
CA ALA A 118 -17.80 -5.22 -10.32
C ALA A 118 -17.13 -6.16 -11.35
N ALA A 119 -15.83 -5.99 -11.60
CA ALA A 119 -15.09 -6.89 -12.47
C ALA A 119 -15.09 -8.35 -11.98
N MET A 120 -15.05 -8.58 -10.67
CA MET A 120 -15.16 -9.93 -10.07
C MET A 120 -16.57 -10.53 -10.16
N GLU A 121 -17.62 -9.72 -10.27
CA GLU A 121 -18.99 -10.19 -10.54
C GLU A 121 -19.13 -10.71 -11.97
N GLU A 122 -18.51 -10.04 -12.92
CA GLU A 122 -18.54 -10.41 -14.33
C GLU A 122 -17.58 -11.54 -14.68
N ASN A 123 -16.59 -11.83 -13.83
CA ASN A 123 -15.50 -12.75 -14.12
C ASN A 123 -15.14 -13.66 -12.94
N GLY A 124 -15.59 -14.92 -13.02
CA GLY A 124 -15.33 -15.94 -12.00
C GLY A 124 -13.85 -16.30 -11.82
N ALA A 125 -13.04 -16.26 -12.87
CA ALA A 125 -11.60 -16.54 -12.77
C ALA A 125 -10.86 -15.42 -12.02
N LEU A 126 -11.22 -14.16 -12.31
CA LEU A 126 -10.72 -13.00 -11.56
C LEU A 126 -11.13 -13.10 -10.09
N ARG A 127 -12.41 -13.38 -9.81
CA ARG A 127 -12.92 -13.58 -8.45
C ARG A 127 -12.12 -14.63 -7.68
N GLN A 128 -11.95 -15.82 -8.27
CA GLN A 128 -11.22 -16.91 -7.64
C GLN A 128 -9.78 -16.52 -7.30
N LEU A 129 -9.07 -15.87 -8.25
CA LEU A 129 -7.71 -15.41 -8.01
C LEU A 129 -7.65 -14.36 -6.89
N VAL A 130 -8.55 -13.37 -6.93
CA VAL A 130 -8.60 -12.29 -5.93
C VAL A 130 -8.90 -12.84 -4.55
N GLU A 131 -9.93 -13.67 -4.39
CA GLU A 131 -10.29 -14.28 -3.09
C GLU A 131 -9.13 -15.10 -2.52
N GLU A 132 -8.43 -15.87 -3.37
CA GLU A 132 -7.26 -16.63 -2.95
C GLU A 132 -6.13 -15.71 -2.47
N LEU A 133 -5.84 -14.61 -3.19
CA LEU A 133 -4.79 -13.67 -2.81
C LEU A 133 -5.16 -12.86 -1.56
N VAL A 134 -6.41 -12.41 -1.46
CA VAL A 134 -6.96 -11.69 -0.31
C VAL A 134 -6.81 -12.49 0.97
N SER A 135 -7.06 -13.80 0.93
CA SER A 135 -6.90 -14.68 2.11
C SER A 135 -5.48 -14.74 2.68
N ARG A 136 -4.50 -14.18 1.96
CA ARG A 136 -3.08 -14.16 2.32
C ARG A 136 -2.53 -12.75 2.59
N VAL A 137 -3.37 -11.72 2.46
CA VAL A 137 -3.00 -10.35 2.82
C VAL A 137 -2.82 -10.27 4.34
N THR A 138 -1.71 -9.70 4.78
CA THR A 138 -1.39 -9.53 6.21
C THR A 138 -1.08 -8.09 6.59
N LEU A 139 -1.12 -7.16 5.64
CA LEU A 139 -0.85 -5.74 5.90
C LEU A 139 -1.58 -5.19 7.13
N TRP A 140 -2.86 -5.56 7.30
CA TRP A 140 -3.73 -5.00 8.32
C TRP A 140 -3.65 -5.71 9.67
N THR A 141 -2.77 -6.71 9.83
CA THR A 141 -2.58 -7.44 11.10
C THR A 141 -1.34 -7.01 11.88
N ASP A 142 -0.52 -6.13 11.30
CA ASP A 142 0.75 -5.76 11.90
C ASP A 142 0.58 -4.73 13.03
N THR A 143 1.39 -4.89 14.08
CA THR A 143 1.40 -3.98 15.24
C THR A 143 2.36 -2.82 14.97
N PRO A 144 1.99 -1.57 15.31
CA PRO A 144 2.88 -0.41 15.18
C PRO A 144 4.22 -0.61 15.89
N ASP A 145 5.32 -0.21 15.26
CA ASP A 145 6.68 -0.18 15.85
C ASP A 145 7.05 1.28 16.18
N PRO A 146 7.27 1.65 17.45
CA PRO A 146 7.51 3.05 17.81
C PRO A 146 8.79 3.66 17.25
N VAL A 147 9.73 2.84 16.75
CA VAL A 147 11.07 3.29 16.34
C VAL A 147 11.33 3.04 14.86
N ARG A 148 10.47 2.27 14.18
CA ARG A 148 10.69 1.85 12.80
C ARG A 148 9.42 1.91 12.00
N GLY A 149 9.61 2.02 10.68
CA GLY A 149 8.53 1.76 9.74
C GLY A 149 7.83 3.00 9.21
N GLU A 150 7.27 2.84 8.02
CA GLU A 150 6.51 3.87 7.33
C GLU A 150 5.17 4.08 8.04
N GLN A 151 4.88 5.33 8.39
CA GLN A 151 3.58 5.75 8.90
C GLN A 151 2.79 6.41 7.77
N PHE A 152 1.49 6.16 7.72
CA PHE A 152 0.61 6.91 6.84
C PHE A 152 -0.71 7.20 7.53
N PHE A 153 -1.24 8.40 7.28
CA PHE A 153 -2.46 8.86 7.93
C PHE A 153 -3.31 9.71 7.01
N GLU A 154 -4.61 9.76 7.31
CA GLU A 154 -5.57 10.66 6.68
C GLU A 154 -6.05 11.69 7.70
N LEU A 155 -6.18 12.94 7.25
CA LEU A 155 -6.79 14.01 8.02
C LEU A 155 -8.26 14.10 7.64
N ASP A 156 -9.13 14.06 8.65
CA ASP A 156 -10.53 14.40 8.47
C ASP A 156 -10.68 15.86 8.02
N LYS A 157 -11.76 16.18 7.31
CA LYS A 157 -12.01 17.54 6.78
C LYS A 157 -11.95 18.64 7.83
N ASP A 158 -12.32 18.31 9.06
CA ASP A 158 -12.37 19.24 10.19
C ASP A 158 -11.11 19.15 11.08
N ASN A 159 -10.08 18.40 10.67
CA ASN A 159 -8.82 18.29 11.40
C ASN A 159 -7.77 19.21 10.76
N SER A 160 -7.01 19.92 11.60
CA SER A 160 -5.89 20.77 11.18
C SER A 160 -4.58 20.24 11.74
N TYR A 161 -3.46 20.62 11.10
CA TYR A 161 -2.12 20.29 11.59
C TYR A 161 -1.22 21.52 11.60
N THR A 162 -0.21 21.49 12.48
CA THR A 162 0.90 22.44 12.50
C THR A 162 2.19 21.69 12.22
N LEU A 163 3.14 22.35 11.56
CA LEU A 163 4.47 21.82 11.26
C LEU A 163 5.51 22.55 12.10
N HIS A 164 6.34 21.80 12.81
CA HIS A 164 7.46 22.33 13.57
C HIS A 164 8.75 21.78 12.98
N ALA A 165 9.61 22.64 12.43
CA ALA A 165 10.93 22.21 11.95
C ALA A 165 11.73 21.58 13.10
N VAL A 166 12.43 20.49 12.82
CA VAL A 166 13.26 19.73 13.77
C VAL A 166 14.73 19.75 13.40
#